data_AF-A0A516AGK9-F1
#
_entry.id   AF-A0A516AGK9-F1
#
_cell.length_a   1.000
_cell.length_b   1.000
_cell.length_c   1.000
_cell.angle_alpha   90.00
_cell.angle_beta   90.00
_cell.angle_gamma   90.00
#
_symmetry.space_group_name_H-M   'P 1'
#
loop_
_entity.id
_entity.type
_entity.pdbx_description
1 polymer ?
#
loop_
_entity_poly.entity_id
_entity_poly.type
_entity_poly.pdbx_seq_one_letter_code
_entity_poly.pdbx_strand_id
1 'polypeptide(L)'
;KPLPRVPVLRVFGHSSAGQSACIHIHGMMPFFYSEVKLPDGQDPRDLDEHGRASFIQAFASGLEHAMGLQQNAVGFFGGWRNGGPMSNAFVHDIRWVSDWETVYGFGNQEATAFVQIWATLPKHVPVLAQLLLQGAVLSTVFQPYEVHLPYLLHFLDTFKLGGMRTLNIKTSSALVRGD
;
A
#
# COMPACT_ATOMS: atom_id res chain seq x y z
N LYS A 1 1.28 -0.22 15.52
CA LYS A 1 0.05 0.52 15.89
C LYS A 1 -1.16 -0.36 15.57
N PRO A 2 -2.10 -0.61 16.50
CA PRO A 2 -3.28 -1.41 16.18
C PRO A 2 -4.09 -0.69 15.09
N LEU A 3 -4.43 -1.42 14.02
CA LEU A 3 -5.14 -0.84 12.87
C LEU A 3 -6.64 -0.86 13.15
N PRO A 4 -7.34 0.30 13.12
CA PRO A 4 -8.76 0.34 13.43
C PRO A 4 -9.61 -0.31 12.33
N ARG A 5 -9.12 -0.33 11.09
CA ARG A 5 -9.79 -0.94 9.92
C ARG A 5 -8.75 -1.55 8.99
N VAL A 6 -9.06 -2.73 8.48
CA VAL A 6 -8.24 -3.46 7.50
C VAL A 6 -9.11 -3.89 6.32
N PRO A 7 -8.55 -4.01 5.11
CA PRO A 7 -9.27 -4.49 3.94
C PRO A 7 -9.59 -5.98 4.10
N VAL A 8 -10.77 -6.36 3.63
CA VAL A 8 -11.20 -7.76 3.56
C VAL A 8 -11.69 -8.02 2.14
N LEU A 9 -11.09 -9.02 1.49
CA LEU A 9 -11.54 -9.47 0.17
C LEU A 9 -12.58 -10.58 0.34
N ARG A 10 -13.63 -10.53 -0.47
CA ARG A 10 -14.67 -11.57 -0.51
C ARG A 10 -14.60 -12.27 -1.85
N VAL A 11 -14.40 -13.58 -1.80
CA VAL A 11 -14.39 -14.44 -2.99
C VAL A 11 -15.63 -15.32 -2.94
N PHE A 12 -16.43 -15.25 -4.00
CA PHE A 12 -17.64 -16.04 -4.15
C PHE A 12 -17.41 -17.13 -5.19
N GLY A 13 -17.96 -18.31 -4.93
CA GLY A 13 -17.86 -19.42 -5.87
C GLY A 13 -18.61 -20.65 -5.36
N HIS A 14 -18.32 -21.79 -5.97
CA HIS A 14 -18.87 -23.08 -5.59
C HIS A 14 -17.74 -23.98 -5.07
N SER A 15 -18.03 -24.79 -4.07
CA SER A 15 -17.15 -25.88 -3.65
C SER A 15 -17.07 -26.97 -4.74
N SER A 16 -16.12 -27.89 -4.64
CA SER A 16 -16.05 -29.06 -5.52
C SER A 16 -17.32 -29.93 -5.44
N ALA A 17 -18.08 -29.84 -4.35
CA ALA A 17 -19.37 -30.49 -4.15
C ALA A 17 -20.57 -29.67 -4.69
N GLY A 18 -20.34 -28.51 -5.31
CA GLY A 18 -21.38 -27.67 -5.88
C GLY A 18 -22.11 -26.74 -4.90
N GLN A 19 -21.66 -26.67 -3.64
CA GLN A 19 -22.27 -25.78 -2.65
C GLN A 19 -21.75 -24.35 -2.82
N SER A 20 -22.65 -23.36 -2.76
CA SER A 20 -22.26 -21.95 -2.77
C SER A 20 -21.41 -21.63 -1.54
N ALA A 21 -20.24 -21.05 -1.76
CA ALA A 21 -19.28 -20.70 -0.72
C ALA A 21 -18.87 -19.23 -0.84
N CYS A 22 -18.66 -18.60 0.31
CA CYS A 22 -18.09 -17.26 0.43
C CYS A 22 -16.84 -17.34 1.31
N ILE A 23 -15.71 -16.88 0.79
CA ILE A 23 -14.43 -16.86 1.49
C ILE A 23 -14.07 -15.42 1.79
N HIS A 24 -13.77 -15.14 3.06
CA HIS A 24 -13.21 -13.85 3.48
C HIS A 24 -11.70 -13.98 3.63
N ILE A 25 -10.96 -13.20 2.85
CA ILE A 25 -9.49 -13.18 2.86
C ILE A 25 -9.05 -11.93 3.61
N HIS A 26 -8.21 -12.14 4.62
CA HIS A 26 -7.64 -11.12 5.49
C HIS A 26 -6.12 -11.05 5.30
N GLY A 27 -5.50 -9.94 5.70
CA GLY A 27 -4.05 -9.84 5.81
C GLY A 27 -3.32 -9.38 4.54
N MET A 28 -4.04 -9.02 3.48
CA MET A 28 -3.45 -8.39 2.31
C MET A 28 -3.70 -6.89 2.35
N MET A 29 -2.63 -6.10 2.29
CA MET A 29 -2.70 -4.64 2.26
C MET A 29 -2.39 -4.15 0.84
N PRO A 30 -3.08 -3.10 0.35
CA PRO A 30 -2.72 -2.48 -0.91
C PRO A 30 -1.35 -1.80 -0.80
N PHE A 31 -0.58 -1.85 -1.88
CA PHE A 31 0.72 -1.20 -1.96
C PHE A 31 0.89 -0.48 -3.29
N PHE A 32 1.88 0.40 -3.36
CA PHE A 32 2.37 1.03 -4.59
C PHE A 32 3.84 1.39 -4.39
N TYR A 33 4.53 1.77 -5.47
CA TYR A 33 5.96 2.09 -5.41
C TYR A 33 6.20 3.59 -5.55
N SER A 34 7.32 4.06 -5.02
CA SER A 34 7.81 5.41 -5.29
C SER A 34 9.33 5.41 -5.39
N GLU A 35 9.86 6.22 -6.29
CA GLU A 35 11.31 6.44 -6.42
C GLU A 35 11.85 7.17 -5.19
N VAL A 36 13.01 6.76 -4.70
CA VAL A 36 13.71 7.45 -3.62
C VAL A 36 14.52 8.60 -4.18
N LYS A 37 14.29 9.80 -3.65
CA LYS A 37 15.08 11.00 -3.92
C LYS A 37 15.62 11.54 -2.62
N LEU A 38 16.94 11.71 -2.54
CA LEU A 38 17.59 12.30 -1.38
C LEU A 38 17.71 13.83 -1.54
N PRO A 39 17.53 14.61 -0.46
CA PRO A 39 17.64 16.07 -0.51
C PRO A 39 19.00 16.57 -1.01
N ASP A 40 20.07 15.83 -0.72
CA ASP A 40 21.45 16.21 -1.02
C ASP A 40 21.91 15.79 -2.42
N GLY A 41 21.01 15.22 -3.24
CA GLY A 41 21.35 14.70 -4.57
C GLY A 41 22.32 13.51 -4.55
N GLN A 42 22.58 12.94 -3.36
CA GLN A 42 23.33 11.70 -3.22
C GLN A 42 22.58 10.54 -3.85
N ASP A 43 23.33 9.55 -4.32
CA ASP A 43 22.75 8.32 -4.82
C ASP A 43 22.12 7.54 -3.64
N PRO A 44 20.83 7.19 -3.71
CA PRO A 44 20.18 6.39 -2.69
C PRO A 44 20.86 5.05 -2.38
N ARG A 45 21.66 4.52 -3.31
CA ARG A 45 22.40 3.26 -3.15
C ARG A 45 23.50 3.33 -2.11
N ASP A 46 24.14 4.49 -1.99
CA ASP A 46 25.29 4.72 -1.10
C ASP A 46 24.88 4.89 0.37
N LEU A 47 23.58 4.90 0.66
CA LEU A 47 23.08 4.93 2.02
C LEU A 47 23.33 3.61 2.75
N ASP A 48 23.96 3.73 3.93
CA ASP A 48 24.03 2.68 4.94
C ASP A 48 22.63 2.22 5.38
N GLU A 49 22.53 1.02 5.95
CA GLU A 49 21.28 0.45 6.47
C GLU A 49 20.58 1.40 7.48
N HIS A 50 21.37 2.09 8.31
CA HIS A 50 20.87 3.09 9.26
C HIS A 50 20.29 4.33 8.54
N GLY A 51 20.91 4.77 7.45
CA GLY A 51 20.43 5.88 6.62
C GLY A 51 19.13 5.54 5.90
N ARG A 52 19.01 4.30 5.41
CA ARG A 52 17.75 3.80 4.81
C ARG A 52 16.64 3.75 5.85
N ALA A 53 16.93 3.25 7.05
CA ALA A 53 15.95 3.18 8.14
C ALA A 53 15.47 4.56 8.59
N SER A 54 16.38 5.53 8.73
CA SER A 54 16.02 6.90 9.11
C SER A 54 15.20 7.59 8.01
N PHE A 55 15.55 7.39 6.73
CA PHE A 55 14.75 7.88 5.61
C PHE A 55 13.33 7.30 5.64
N ILE A 56 13.19 5.97 5.80
CA ILE A 56 11.88 5.32 5.88
C ILE A 56 11.04 5.88 7.03
N GLN A 57 11.63 6.11 8.19
CA GLN A 57 10.91 6.70 9.34
C GLN A 57 10.48 8.14 9.07
N ALA A 58 11.36 8.98 8.51
CA ALA A 58 11.05 10.35 8.14
C ALA A 58 9.96 10.41 7.07
N PHE A 59 10.05 9.53 6.07
CA PHE A 59 9.09 9.42 4.97
C PHE A 59 7.72 8.93 5.46
N ALA A 60 7.68 7.90 6.32
CA ALA A 60 6.44 7.39 6.92
C ALA A 60 5.74 8.46 7.77
N SER A 61 6.49 9.15 8.64
CA SER A 61 5.94 10.21 9.49
C SER A 61 5.44 11.42 8.68
N GLY A 62 6.15 11.79 7.62
CA GLY A 62 5.73 12.82 6.67
C GLY A 62 4.42 12.47 5.95
N LEU A 63 4.30 11.23 5.46
CA LEU A 63 3.08 10.75 4.80
C LEU A 63 1.88 10.71 5.74
N GLU A 64 2.06 10.19 6.96
CA GLU A 64 1.01 10.14 7.98
C GLU A 64 0.54 11.56 8.36
N HIS A 65 1.48 12.50 8.51
CA HIS A 65 1.16 13.90 8.81
C HIS A 65 0.39 14.57 7.66
N ALA A 66 0.87 14.44 6.42
CA ALA A 66 0.24 15.03 5.24
C ALA A 66 -1.18 14.47 5.02
N MET A 67 -1.38 13.16 5.18
CA MET A 67 -2.70 12.53 5.13
C MET A 67 -3.63 13.00 6.25
N GLY A 68 -3.10 13.16 7.46
CA GLY A 68 -3.85 13.69 8.60
C GLY A 68 -4.37 15.10 8.33
N LEU A 69 -3.53 15.98 7.77
CA LEU A 69 -3.92 17.33 7.37
C LEU A 69 -4.99 17.30 6.27
N GLN A 70 -4.80 16.49 5.23
CA GLN A 70 -5.75 16.39 4.13
C GLN A 70 -7.12 15.89 4.59
N GLN A 71 -7.18 14.85 5.43
CA GLN A 71 -8.45 14.33 5.96
C GLN A 71 -9.15 15.31 6.88
N ASN A 72 -8.41 16.09 7.67
CA ASN A 72 -8.97 17.13 8.51
C ASN A 72 -9.58 18.27 7.68
N ALA A 73 -8.97 18.62 6.54
CA ALA A 73 -9.51 19.63 5.62
C ALA A 73 -10.83 19.20 4.96
N VAL A 74 -10.98 17.94 4.56
CA VAL A 74 -12.24 17.45 3.96
C VAL A 74 -13.38 17.39 4.99
N GLY A 75 -13.06 17.28 6.28
CA GLY A 75 -14.04 17.29 7.38
C GLY A 75 -14.74 18.64 7.62
N PHE A 76 -14.27 19.73 7.00
CA PHE A 76 -14.86 21.07 7.13
C PHE A 76 -16.05 21.34 6.19
N PHE A 77 -16.15 20.64 5.05
CA PHE A 77 -17.14 20.94 4.01
C PHE A 77 -18.17 19.82 3.74
N GLY A 78 -18.08 18.68 4.44
CA GLY A 78 -19.00 17.55 4.25
C GLY A 78 -19.27 16.82 5.56
N GLY A 79 -20.46 17.04 6.13
CA GLY A 79 -20.90 16.48 7.41
C GLY A 79 -20.98 14.96 7.44
N TRP A 80 -19.88 14.30 7.81
CA TRP A 80 -19.84 12.90 8.26
C TRP A 80 -18.72 12.71 9.29
N ARG A 81 -18.86 13.33 10.47
CA ARG A 81 -18.04 12.99 11.64
C ARG A 81 -18.72 11.84 12.38
N ASN A 82 -18.29 10.62 12.11
CA ASN A 82 -18.50 9.49 13.02
C ASN A 82 -17.13 8.90 13.39
N GLY A 83 -16.60 9.37 14.51
CA GLY A 83 -15.34 8.91 15.10
C GLY A 83 -14.52 10.07 15.62
N GLY A 84 -14.20 10.07 16.92
CA GLY A 84 -13.32 11.02 17.58
C GLY A 84 -11.87 10.96 17.06
N PRO A 85 -10.85 11.31 17.85
CA PRO A 85 -9.45 11.21 17.44
C PRO A 85 -9.06 9.72 17.33
N MET A 86 -9.53 9.05 16.29
CA MET A 86 -9.02 7.75 15.92
C MET A 86 -7.60 7.99 15.48
N SER A 87 -6.67 7.24 16.09
CA SER A 87 -5.30 7.17 15.65
C SER A 87 -5.29 6.56 14.24
N ASN A 88 -5.61 7.34 13.22
CA ASN A 88 -5.64 6.84 11.86
C ASN A 88 -4.21 6.48 11.49
N ALA A 89 -3.98 5.22 11.18
CA ALA A 89 -2.76 4.76 10.53
C ALA A 89 -3.10 4.68 9.04
N PHE A 90 -2.55 5.58 8.24
CA PHE A 90 -2.79 5.63 6.80
C PHE A 90 -1.87 4.68 6.04
N VAL A 91 -0.65 4.57 6.53
CA VAL A 91 0.44 3.72 6.07
C VAL A 91 0.61 2.58 7.06
N HIS A 92 0.68 1.38 6.54
CA HIS A 92 0.91 0.16 7.31
C HIS A 92 2.41 -0.10 7.49
N ASP A 93 3.16 -0.08 6.39
CA ASP A 93 4.58 -0.39 6.35
C ASP A 93 5.22 0.26 5.11
N ILE A 94 6.53 0.50 5.17
CA ILE A 94 7.30 1.01 4.03
C ILE A 94 8.60 0.20 3.96
N ARG A 95 8.89 -0.36 2.80
CA ARG A 95 10.06 -1.21 2.58
C ARG A 95 10.94 -0.64 1.49
N TRP A 96 12.24 -0.72 1.71
CA TRP A 96 13.22 -0.42 0.67
C TRP A 96 13.27 -1.55 -0.35
N VAL A 97 13.31 -1.21 -1.63
CA VAL A 97 13.40 -2.16 -2.75
C VAL A 97 14.48 -1.66 -3.71
N SER A 98 15.57 -2.42 -3.81
CA SER A 98 16.70 -2.16 -4.73
C SER A 98 16.52 -2.79 -6.10
N ASP A 99 15.71 -3.84 -6.19
CA ASP A 99 15.66 -4.73 -7.37
C ASP A 99 14.52 -4.37 -8.32
N TRP A 100 13.84 -3.26 -8.07
CA TRP A 100 12.71 -2.81 -8.87
C TRP A 100 13.18 -1.88 -9.98
N GLU A 101 12.71 -2.11 -11.20
CA GLU A 101 13.06 -1.29 -12.37
C GLU A 101 11.79 -0.70 -13.00
N THR A 102 11.91 0.50 -13.56
CA THR A 102 10.81 1.11 -14.29
C THR A 102 10.67 0.46 -15.66
N VAL A 103 9.47 0.01 -16.00
CA VAL A 103 9.14 -0.46 -17.37
C VAL A 103 9.33 0.64 -18.42
N TYR A 104 9.17 1.91 -18.01
CA TYR A 104 9.29 3.06 -18.89
C TYR A 104 10.73 3.58 -18.93
N GLY A 105 11.25 3.71 -20.15
CA GLY A 105 12.58 4.26 -20.43
C GLY A 105 13.59 3.17 -20.80
N PHE A 106 14.40 3.43 -21.82
CA PHE A 106 15.62 2.66 -22.06
C PHE A 106 16.66 3.17 -21.07
N GLY A 107 16.62 2.65 -19.85
CA GLY A 107 17.50 3.08 -18.78
C GLY A 107 18.92 2.56 -19.01
N ASN A 108 19.88 3.48 -19.09
CA ASN A 108 21.25 3.15 -18.74
C ASN A 108 21.25 2.50 -17.34
N GLN A 109 22.15 1.54 -17.12
CA GLN A 109 22.25 0.58 -16.00
C GLN A 109 22.38 1.17 -14.57
N GLU A 110 21.87 2.38 -14.32
CA GLU A 110 21.86 3.00 -13.00
C GLU A 110 20.58 2.59 -12.29
N ALA A 111 20.68 1.51 -11.50
CA ALA A 111 19.62 1.03 -10.63
C ALA A 111 19.18 2.16 -9.68
N THR A 112 17.95 2.65 -9.86
CA THR A 112 17.33 3.60 -8.95
C THR A 112 16.74 2.87 -7.75
N ALA A 113 16.86 3.44 -6.55
CA ALA A 113 16.25 2.83 -5.37
C ALA A 113 14.77 3.19 -5.27
N PHE A 114 13.95 2.21 -4.90
CA PHE A 114 12.52 2.37 -4.71
C PHE A 114 12.12 2.11 -3.26
N VAL A 115 10.98 2.67 -2.88
CA VAL A 115 10.26 2.30 -1.68
C VAL A 115 8.90 1.72 -2.05
N GLN A 116 8.59 0.57 -1.47
CA GLN A 116 7.27 -0.03 -1.51
C GLN A 116 6.46 0.46 -0.33
N ILE A 117 5.36 1.16 -0.60
CA ILE A 117 4.52 1.80 0.41
C ILE A 117 3.24 0.97 0.55
N TRP A 118 3.03 0.39 1.72
CA TRP A 118 1.84 -0.37 2.04
C TRP A 118 0.82 0.54 2.73
N ALA A 119 -0.33 0.75 2.10
CA ALA A 119 -1.41 1.54 2.67
C ALA A 119 -2.36 0.67 3.50
N THR A 120 -2.94 1.25 4.54
CA THR A 120 -3.89 0.54 5.41
C THR A 120 -5.20 0.21 4.69
N LEU A 121 -5.67 1.07 3.78
CA LEU A 121 -6.92 0.88 3.04
C LEU A 121 -6.74 1.23 1.54
N PRO A 122 -7.42 0.52 0.61
CA PRO A 122 -7.28 0.77 -0.83
C PRO A 122 -7.63 2.20 -1.24
N LYS A 123 -8.60 2.81 -0.55
CA LYS A 123 -9.01 4.20 -0.77
C LYS A 123 -7.93 5.24 -0.47
N HIS A 124 -6.91 4.89 0.32
CA HIS A 124 -5.83 5.83 0.65
C HIS A 124 -4.76 5.89 -0.44
N VAL A 125 -4.60 4.85 -1.25
CA VAL A 125 -3.56 4.76 -2.29
C VAL A 125 -3.56 5.96 -3.26
N PRO A 126 -4.68 6.33 -3.92
CA PRO A 126 -4.67 7.45 -4.85
C PRO A 126 -4.39 8.80 -4.15
N VAL A 127 -4.84 8.95 -2.90
CA VAL A 127 -4.63 10.16 -2.10
C VAL A 127 -3.16 10.30 -1.70
N LEU A 128 -2.55 9.21 -1.23
CA LEU A 128 -1.13 9.15 -0.90
C LEU A 128 -0.26 9.46 -2.13
N ALA A 129 -0.60 8.90 -3.28
CA ALA A 129 0.09 9.18 -4.54
C ALA A 129 0.00 10.66 -4.94
N GLN A 130 -1.17 11.30 -4.77
CA GLN A 130 -1.33 12.73 -5.05
C GLN A 130 -0.50 13.60 -4.11
N LEU A 131 -0.43 13.26 -2.83
CA LEU A 131 0.40 13.97 -1.85
C LEU A 131 1.89 13.92 -2.18
N LEU A 132 2.36 12.77 -2.67
CA LEU A 132 3.75 12.59 -3.13
C LEU A 132 4.07 13.46 -4.35
N LEU A 133 3.14 13.54 -5.31
CA LEU A 133 3.27 14.40 -6.49
C LEU A 133 3.23 15.89 -6.16
N GLN A 134 2.52 16.29 -5.11
CA GLN A 134 2.47 17.67 -4.64
C GLN A 134 3.71 18.10 -3.85
N GLY A 135 4.62 17.17 -3.54
CA GLY A 135 5.78 17.45 -2.71
C GLY A 135 5.44 17.73 -1.25
N ALA A 136 4.30 17.24 -0.76
CA ALA A 136 3.86 17.43 0.62
C ALA A 136 4.74 16.67 1.65
N VAL A 137 5.57 15.74 1.16
CA VAL A 137 6.45 14.89 1.97
C VAL A 137 7.90 15.29 1.71
N LEU A 138 8.65 15.59 2.77
CA LEU A 138 10.07 15.99 2.72
C LEU A 138 10.38 17.20 1.80
N SER A 139 9.36 17.98 1.40
CA SER A 139 9.49 19.09 0.46
C SER A 139 10.06 18.69 -0.91
N THR A 140 9.93 17.43 -1.29
CA THR A 140 10.46 16.87 -2.55
C THR A 140 9.35 16.18 -3.33
N VAL A 141 9.34 16.36 -4.65
CA VAL A 141 8.35 15.71 -5.52
C VAL A 141 8.77 14.28 -5.81
N PHE A 142 7.96 13.33 -5.32
CA PHE A 142 8.17 11.91 -5.55
C PHE A 142 7.21 11.41 -6.62
N GLN A 143 7.73 10.65 -7.59
CA GLN A 143 6.92 10.01 -8.61
C GLN A 143 6.41 8.67 -8.05
N PRO A 144 5.09 8.45 -7.97
CA PRO A 144 4.54 7.18 -7.59
C PRO A 144 4.31 6.31 -8.84
N TYR A 145 4.48 5.00 -8.68
CA TYR A 145 4.36 3.97 -9.71
C TYR A 145 3.33 2.93 -9.31
N GLU A 146 2.69 2.31 -10.32
CA GLU A 146 1.66 1.27 -10.15
C GLU A 146 0.40 1.66 -9.34
N VAL A 147 0.21 2.95 -9.07
CA VAL A 147 -0.96 3.48 -8.33
C VAL A 147 -2.30 3.15 -9.02
N HIS A 148 -2.28 3.03 -10.34
CA HIS A 148 -3.46 2.78 -11.17
C HIS A 148 -3.94 1.32 -11.08
N LEU A 149 -3.13 0.42 -10.53
CA LEU A 149 -3.49 -0.98 -10.39
C LEU A 149 -4.53 -1.16 -9.27
N PRO A 150 -5.71 -1.72 -9.58
CA PRO A 150 -6.71 -2.01 -8.56
C PRO A 150 -6.19 -3.00 -7.52
N TYR A 151 -6.59 -2.81 -6.26
CA TYR A 151 -6.25 -3.71 -5.16
C TYR A 151 -6.58 -5.19 -5.44
N LEU A 152 -7.66 -5.46 -6.17
CA LEU A 152 -8.00 -6.83 -6.57
C LEU A 152 -6.98 -7.44 -7.55
N LEU A 153 -6.38 -6.65 -8.45
CA LEU A 153 -5.34 -7.15 -9.34
C LEU A 153 -4.07 -7.51 -8.58
N HIS A 154 -3.68 -6.70 -7.58
CA HIS A 154 -2.55 -7.06 -6.71
C HIS A 154 -2.79 -8.40 -6.01
N PHE A 155 -4.03 -8.68 -5.60
CA PHE A 155 -4.38 -9.95 -4.97
C PHE A 155 -4.21 -11.11 -5.95
N LEU A 156 -4.75 -10.97 -7.15
CA LEU A 156 -4.64 -12.00 -8.17
C LEU A 156 -3.18 -12.25 -8.57
N ASP A 157 -2.37 -11.21 -8.74
CA ASP A 157 -0.96 -11.38 -9.13
C ASP A 157 -0.11 -11.97 -8.00
N THR A 158 -0.25 -11.47 -6.76
CA THR A 158 0.53 -11.97 -5.61
C THR A 158 0.34 -13.47 -5.40
N PHE A 159 -0.91 -13.95 -5.53
CA PHE A 159 -1.24 -15.37 -5.34
C PHE A 159 -1.26 -16.16 -6.66
N LYS A 160 -0.87 -15.54 -7.78
CA LYS A 160 -0.88 -16.13 -9.14
C LYS A 160 -2.22 -16.80 -9.49
N LEU A 161 -3.30 -16.11 -9.14
CA LEU A 161 -4.67 -16.52 -9.39
C LEU A 161 -5.19 -15.93 -10.70
N GLY A 162 -6.06 -16.67 -11.37
CA GLY A 162 -6.77 -16.23 -12.56
C GLY A 162 -8.28 -16.22 -12.34
N GLY A 163 -9.01 -15.52 -13.20
CA GLY A 163 -10.47 -15.57 -13.21
C GLY A 163 -10.98 -17.00 -13.48
N MET A 164 -12.09 -17.37 -12.83
CA MET A 164 -12.73 -18.70 -12.95
C MET A 164 -11.80 -19.90 -12.64
N ARG A 165 -10.75 -19.67 -11.86
CA ARG A 165 -9.82 -20.72 -11.43
C ARG A 165 -10.25 -21.33 -10.10
N THR A 166 -9.93 -22.60 -9.91
CA THR A 166 -10.07 -23.28 -8.61
C THR A 166 -9.07 -22.71 -7.60
N LEU A 167 -9.56 -22.34 -6.42
CA LEU A 167 -8.73 -21.90 -5.30
C LEU A 167 -8.53 -23.08 -4.34
N ASN A 168 -7.28 -23.48 -4.11
CA ASN A 168 -6.97 -24.52 -3.13
C ASN A 168 -6.59 -23.87 -1.80
N ILE A 169 -7.41 -24.08 -0.77
CA ILE A 169 -7.17 -23.56 0.59
C ILE A 169 -6.77 -24.71 1.49
N LYS A 170 -5.67 -24.54 2.24
CA LYS A 170 -5.30 -25.48 3.30
C LYS A 170 -6.23 -25.28 4.50
N THR A 171 -6.85 -26.37 4.96
CA THR A 171 -7.82 -26.37 6.08
C THR A 171 -7.21 -25.82 7.37
N SER A 172 -5.91 -26.00 7.61
CA SER A 172 -5.22 -25.49 8.82
C SER A 172 -5.20 -23.96 8.94
N SER A 173 -5.36 -23.24 7.84
CA SER A 173 -5.37 -21.76 7.80
C SER A 173 -6.77 -21.17 7.65
N ALA A 174 -7.79 -22.00 7.48
CA ALA A 174 -9.15 -21.57 7.25
C ALA A 174 -9.97 -21.70 8.53
N LEU A 175 -10.59 -20.60 8.95
CA LEU A 175 -11.61 -20.61 9.99
C LEU A 175 -12.98 -20.68 9.32
N VAL A 176 -13.71 -21.77 9.56
CA VAL A 176 -15.10 -21.89 9.12
C VAL A 176 -15.96 -21.14 10.11
N ARG A 177 -16.64 -20.10 9.64
CA ARG A 177 -17.56 -19.31 10.48
C ARG A 177 -18.90 -20.04 10.49
N GLY A 178 -19.23 -20.75 11.56
CA GLY A 178 -20.47 -21.53 11.62
C GLY A 178 -20.49 -22.68 12.63
N ASP A 179 -19.34 -23.00 13.24
CA ASP A 179 -19.23 -23.87 14.42
C ASP A 179 -19.03 -23.04 15.70
#